data_AF-A0A6J6ASY5-F1
#
_entry.id   AF-A0A6J6ASY5-F1
#
_cell.length_a   1.000
_cell.length_b   1.000
_cell.length_c   1.000
_cell.angle_alpha   90.00
_cell.angle_beta   90.00
_cell.angle_gamma   90.00
#
_symmetry.space_group_name_H-M   'P 1'
#
loop_
_entity.id
_entity.type
_entity.pdbx_description
1 polymer ?
#
loop_
_entity_poly.entity_id
_entity_poly.type
_entity_poly.pdbx_seq_one_letter_code
_entity_poly.pdbx_strand_id
1 'polypeptide(L)'
;MGKLSTWWREAISLTLNKYCAGAVVIDLLPQEHSAAFVPNEKLLNEYFRIDLATKSGTAGGHDAKAAKGRLARHLVTNHNNPVAALKTFKDPKFKVRVLKKF
;
A
#
# COMPACT_ATOMS: atom_id res chain seq x y z
N MET A 1 -0.65 -28.22 4.85
CA MET A 1 -0.50 -27.09 5.82
C MET A 1 -0.95 -25.79 5.17
N GLY A 2 -1.65 -24.92 5.89
CA GLY A 2 -2.16 -23.64 5.36
C GLY A 2 -1.08 -22.53 5.27
N LYS A 3 -1.39 -21.44 4.55
CA LYS A 3 -0.50 -20.27 4.42
C LYS A 3 -0.55 -19.42 5.70
N LEU A 4 0.60 -18.93 6.18
CA LEU A 4 0.68 -18.02 7.33
C LEU A 4 -0.19 -16.77 7.16
N SER A 5 -0.29 -16.24 5.94
CA SER A 5 -1.16 -15.10 5.65
C SER A 5 -2.64 -15.38 5.89
N THR A 6 -3.09 -16.61 5.62
CA THR A 6 -4.46 -17.03 5.94
C THR A 6 -4.65 -17.20 7.44
N TRP A 7 -3.68 -17.82 8.13
CA TRP A 7 -3.72 -18.04 9.58
C TRP A 7 -3.87 -16.73 10.36
N TRP A 8 -3.07 -15.71 10.01
CA TRP A 8 -3.06 -14.43 10.72
C TRP A 8 -4.11 -13.42 10.24
N ARG A 9 -4.84 -13.73 9.15
CA ARG A 9 -5.67 -12.74 8.44
C ARG A 9 -6.67 -12.05 9.36
N GLU A 10 -7.38 -12.82 10.18
CA GLU A 10 -8.43 -12.28 11.05
C GLU A 10 -7.84 -11.34 12.10
N ALA A 11 -6.84 -11.81 12.86
CA ALA A 11 -6.22 -11.02 13.92
C ALA A 11 -5.55 -9.74 13.40
N ILE A 12 -4.83 -9.83 12.26
CA ILE A 12 -4.21 -8.65 11.62
C ILE A 12 -5.28 -7.69 11.11
N SER A 13 -6.33 -8.19 10.47
CA SER A 13 -7.41 -7.34 9.93
C SER A 13 -8.17 -6.62 11.04
N LEU A 14 -8.50 -7.31 12.13
CA LEU A 14 -9.15 -6.70 13.28
C LEU A 14 -8.27 -5.58 13.87
N THR A 15 -6.99 -5.86 14.09
CA THR A 15 -6.06 -4.92 14.71
C THR A 15 -5.83 -3.69 13.84
N LEU A 16 -5.53 -3.88 12.55
CA LEU A 16 -5.22 -2.78 11.64
C LEU A 16 -6.46 -1.93 11.32
N ASN A 17 -7.63 -2.52 11.12
CA ASN A 17 -8.85 -1.73 10.88
C ASN A 17 -9.25 -0.91 12.11
N LYS A 18 -9.05 -1.44 13.32
CA LYS A 18 -9.27 -0.69 14.56
C LYS A 18 -8.27 0.46 14.71
N TYR A 19 -6.99 0.20 14.45
CA TYR A 19 -5.93 1.21 14.58
C TYR A 19 -6.06 2.33 13.54
N CYS A 20 -6.42 1.98 12.31
CA CYS A 20 -6.54 2.92 11.19
C CYS A 20 -7.95 3.52 11.03
N ALA A 21 -8.83 3.41 12.02
CA ALA A 21 -10.19 3.93 11.93
C ALA A 21 -10.18 5.45 11.62
N GLY A 22 -10.91 5.88 10.59
CA GLY A 22 -10.94 7.26 10.09
C GLY A 22 -9.68 7.72 9.34
N ALA A 23 -8.67 6.85 9.18
CA ALA A 23 -7.42 7.21 8.51
C ALA A 23 -7.47 6.95 7.00
N VAL A 24 -6.57 7.61 6.28
CA VAL A 24 -6.20 7.24 4.90
C VAL A 24 -5.10 6.19 4.98
N VAL A 25 -5.36 5.00 4.44
CA VAL A 25 -4.42 3.88 4.45
C VAL A 25 -3.82 3.69 3.07
N ILE A 26 -2.48 3.77 2.97
CA ILE A 26 -1.74 3.46 1.74
C ILE A 26 -1.02 2.13 1.94
N ASP A 27 -1.52 1.08 1.28
CA ASP A 27 -0.95 -0.26 1.33
C ASP A 27 0.16 -0.42 0.26
N LEU A 28 1.40 -0.39 0.73
CA LEU A 28 2.61 -0.62 -0.06
C LEU A 28 3.13 -2.06 0.03
N LEU A 29 2.47 -2.96 0.77
CA LEU A 29 2.99 -4.30 1.07
C LEU A 29 3.19 -5.15 -0.20
N PRO A 30 4.13 -6.10 -0.23
CA PRO A 30 4.12 -7.18 -1.22
C PRO A 30 2.79 -7.96 -1.18
N GLN A 31 2.44 -8.67 -2.25
CA GLN A 31 1.17 -9.38 -2.34
C GLN A 31 1.04 -10.45 -1.25
N GLU A 32 2.14 -11.14 -0.96
CA GLU A 32 2.23 -12.20 0.05
C GLU A 32 1.85 -11.70 1.45
N HIS A 33 2.23 -10.45 1.77
CA HIS A 33 1.94 -9.82 3.06
C HIS A 33 0.54 -9.19 3.08
N SER A 34 0.16 -8.50 2.00
CA SER A 34 -1.18 -7.90 1.87
C SER A 34 -2.29 -8.96 1.92
N ALA A 35 -2.00 -10.20 1.50
CA ALA A 35 -2.91 -11.32 1.66
C ALA A 35 -3.28 -11.60 3.13
N ALA A 36 -2.55 -11.08 4.12
CA ALA A 36 -2.88 -11.20 5.54
C ALA A 36 -3.80 -10.07 6.06
N PHE A 37 -4.24 -9.15 5.21
CA PHE A 37 -5.05 -8.00 5.62
C PHE A 37 -6.29 -7.83 4.72
N VAL A 38 -7.45 -7.63 5.34
CA VAL A 38 -8.70 -7.26 4.67
C VAL A 38 -9.13 -5.88 5.18
N PRO A 39 -9.03 -4.83 4.35
CA PRO A 39 -9.39 -3.48 4.77
C PRO A 39 -10.92 -3.32 4.82
N ASN A 40 -11.42 -2.58 5.80
CA ASN A 40 -12.85 -2.39 6.04
C ASN A 40 -13.31 -0.99 5.61
N GLU A 41 -14.13 -0.93 4.56
CA GLU A 41 -14.62 0.31 3.94
C GLU A 41 -15.50 1.16 4.86
N LYS A 42 -16.08 0.56 5.92
CA LYS A 42 -16.88 1.30 6.91
C LYS A 42 -16.03 1.96 8.00
N LEU A 43 -14.80 1.50 8.20
CA LEU A 43 -13.92 1.97 9.26
C LEU A 43 -12.83 2.91 8.76
N LEU A 44 -12.31 2.67 7.55
CA LEU A 44 -11.26 3.49 6.95
C LEU A 44 -11.87 4.68 6.19
N ASN A 45 -11.21 5.83 6.19
CA ASN A 45 -11.67 6.99 5.42
C ASN A 45 -11.36 6.84 3.92
N GLU A 46 -10.14 6.42 3.59
CA GLU A 46 -9.76 6.00 2.22
C GLU A 46 -8.74 4.87 2.31
N TYR A 47 -8.73 3.97 1.32
CA TYR A 47 -7.74 2.91 1.19
C TYR A 47 -7.16 2.87 -0.22
N PHE A 48 -5.84 2.86 -0.33
CA PHE A 48 -5.13 2.77 -1.61
C PHE A 48 -4.18 1.57 -1.60
N ARG A 49 -4.45 0.57 -2.44
CA ARG A 49 -3.48 -0.49 -2.75
C ARG A 49 -2.57 -0.01 -3.86
N ILE A 50 -1.28 0.12 -3.58
CA ILE A 50 -0.31 0.68 -4.53
C ILE A 50 0.66 -0.38 -5.04
N ASP A 51 0.90 -0.30 -6.34
CA ASP A 51 2.00 -0.96 -7.00
C ASP A 51 2.87 0.06 -7.75
N LEU A 52 4.07 -0.38 -8.14
CA LEU A 52 5.00 0.40 -8.95
C LEU A 52 5.26 -0.30 -10.27
N ALA A 53 4.89 0.37 -11.35
CA ALA A 53 5.13 -0.11 -12.71
C ALA A 53 6.23 0.73 -13.36
N THR A 54 7.02 0.13 -14.25
CA THR A 54 7.88 0.90 -15.15
C THR A 54 7.03 1.80 -16.04
N LYS A 55 7.66 2.76 -16.74
CA LYS A 55 6.95 3.60 -17.72
C LYS A 55 6.29 2.79 -18.85
N SER A 56 6.78 1.58 -19.14
CA SER A 56 6.20 0.62 -20.10
C SER A 56 5.08 -0.26 -19.50
N GLY A 57 4.75 -0.10 -18.22
CA GLY A 57 3.68 -0.85 -17.54
C GLY A 57 4.11 -2.18 -16.88
N THR A 58 5.37 -2.58 -17.03
CA THR A 58 5.91 -3.83 -16.47
C THR A 58 6.03 -3.73 -14.95
N ALA A 59 5.57 -4.75 -14.23
CA ALA A 59 5.76 -4.87 -12.78
C ALA A 59 7.26 -5.03 -12.49
N GLY A 60 7.81 -4.20 -11.60
CA GLY A 60 9.23 -4.29 -11.28
C GLY A 60 9.53 -5.42 -10.30
N GLY A 61 10.64 -6.14 -10.54
CA GLY A 61 11.20 -7.11 -9.61
C GLY A 61 11.86 -6.44 -8.39
N HIS A 62 13.09 -6.82 -8.05
CA HIS A 62 13.81 -6.26 -6.89
C HIS A 62 13.87 -4.72 -6.88
N ASP A 63 14.06 -4.09 -8.03
CA ASP A 63 14.09 -2.63 -8.18
C ASP A 63 12.79 -1.94 -7.69
N ALA A 64 11.63 -2.60 -7.85
CA ALA A 64 10.37 -2.04 -7.36
C ALA A 64 10.30 -2.04 -5.83
N LYS A 65 10.98 -2.97 -5.14
CA LYS A 65 11.05 -2.95 -3.67
C LYS A 65 11.78 -1.71 -3.18
N ALA A 66 12.91 -1.37 -3.80
CA ALA A 66 13.64 -0.15 -3.47
C ALA A 66 12.82 1.12 -3.80
N ALA A 67 12.11 1.13 -4.92
CA ALA A 67 11.23 2.23 -5.29
C ALA A 67 10.04 2.38 -4.33
N LYS A 68 9.48 1.27 -3.82
CA LYS A 68 8.45 1.28 -2.76
C LYS A 68 8.98 1.91 -1.47
N GLY A 69 10.23 1.63 -1.10
CA GLY A 69 10.89 2.29 0.03
C GLY A 69 11.03 3.80 -0.17
N ARG A 70 11.41 4.25 -1.38
CA ARG A 70 11.45 5.68 -1.73
C ARG A 70 10.06 6.33 -1.67
N LEU A 71 9.03 5.63 -2.15
CA LEU A 71 7.65 6.10 -2.04
C LEU A 71 7.21 6.20 -0.58
N ALA A 72 7.50 5.18 0.25
CA ALA A 72 7.20 5.22 1.67
C ALA A 72 7.85 6.44 2.35
N ARG A 73 9.14 6.70 2.07
CA ARG A 73 9.83 7.89 2.57
C ARG A 73 9.12 9.17 2.13
N HIS A 74 8.79 9.30 0.84
CA HIS A 74 8.08 10.47 0.30
C HIS A 74 6.73 10.71 0.96
N LEU A 75 5.96 9.66 1.24
CA LEU A 75 4.67 9.76 1.93
C LEU A 75 4.84 10.25 3.37
N VAL A 76 5.82 9.73 4.09
CA VAL A 76 6.10 10.15 5.48
C VAL A 76 6.59 11.61 5.53
N THR A 77 7.45 12.02 4.59
CA THR A 77 7.93 13.40 4.53
C THR A 77 6.86 14.40 4.09
N ASN A 78 5.83 13.95 3.38
CA ASN A 78 4.72 14.78 2.88
C ASN A 78 3.36 14.35 3.49
N HIS A 79 3.37 13.99 4.77
CA HIS A 79 2.24 13.34 5.45
C HIS A 79 0.98 14.20 5.59
N ASN A 80 1.07 15.53 5.42
CA ASN A 80 -0.07 16.45 5.53
C ASN A 80 -1.19 16.13 4.53
N ASN A 81 -0.86 15.57 3.37
CA ASN A 81 -1.84 15.13 2.39
C ASN A 81 -1.32 13.89 1.64
N PRO A 82 -1.59 12.67 2.14
CA PRO A 82 -1.04 11.44 1.56
C PRO A 82 -1.52 11.19 0.12
N VAL A 83 -2.75 11.62 -0.21
CA VAL A 83 -3.31 11.48 -1.57
C VAL A 83 -2.61 12.40 -2.56
N ALA A 84 -2.32 13.65 -2.18
CA ALA A 84 -1.51 14.55 -3.00
C ALA A 84 -0.05 14.09 -3.10
N ALA A 85 0.50 13.51 -2.01
CA ALA A 85 1.85 12.96 -1.99
C ALA A 85 2.01 11.80 -3.00
N LEU A 86 1.01 10.93 -3.15
CA LEU A 86 1.00 9.88 -4.19
C LEU A 86 1.13 10.45 -5.61
N LYS A 87 0.46 11.58 -5.90
CA LYS A 87 0.48 12.22 -7.23
C LYS A 87 1.80 12.94 -7.53
N THR A 88 2.49 13.40 -6.50
CA THR A 88 3.74 14.18 -6.63
C THR A 88 4.99 13.32 -6.55
N PHE A 89 4.87 12.03 -6.23
CA PHE A 89 6.00 11.11 -6.21
C PHE A 89 6.64 11.00 -7.59
N LYS A 90 7.96 11.19 -7.63
CA LYS A 90 8.78 11.05 -8.84
C LYS A 90 9.85 10.00 -8.61
N ASP A 91 9.95 9.07 -9.54
CA ASP A 91 11.02 8.09 -9.59
C ASP A 91 11.57 8.00 -11.03
N PRO A 92 12.89 7.80 -11.23
CA PRO A 92 13.47 7.73 -12.57
C PRO A 92 12.86 6.65 -13.45
N LYS A 93 12.50 5.51 -12.86
CA LYS A 93 12.10 4.28 -13.56
C LYS A 93 10.64 3.93 -13.34
N PHE A 94 10.09 4.22 -12.17
CA PHE A 94 8.77 3.76 -11.75
C PHE A 94 7.71 4.86 -11.68
N LYS A 95 6.46 4.46 -11.87
CA LYS A 95 5.26 5.28 -11.62
C LYS A 95 4.34 4.57 -10.63
N VAL A 96 3.65 5.36 -9.82
CA VAL A 96 2.58 4.88 -8.94
C VAL A 96 1.43 4.34 -9.79
N ARG A 97 1.01 3.10 -9.49
CA ARG A 97 -0.18 2.47 -10.05
C ARG A 97 -1.11 2.10 -8.90
N VAL A 98 -2.32 2.64 -8.90
CA VAL A 98 -3.36 2.29 -7.91
C VAL A 98 -4.05 1.01 -8.39
N LEU A 99 -3.98 -0.05 -7.59
CA LEU A 99 -4.61 -1.34 -7.88
C LEU A 99 -6.02 -1.44 -7.30
N LYS A 100 -6.27 -0.80 -6.16
CA LYS A 100 -7.57 -0.74 -5.49
C LYS A 100 -7.70 0.62 -4.79
N LYS A 101 -8.89 1.21 -4.88
CA LYS A 101 -9.29 2.40 -4.12
C LYS A 101 -10.73 2.23 -3.60
N PHE A 102 -10.97 2.64 -2.36
CA PHE A 102 -12.27 3.08 -1.86
C PHE A 102 -12.07 4.22 -0.87
#